data_AF-A0A0F8XCX4-F1
#
_entry.id   AF-A0A0F8XCX4-F1
#
_cell.length_a   1.000
_cell.length_b   1.000
_cell.length_c   1.000
_cell.angle_alpha   90.00
_cell.angle_beta   90.00
_cell.angle_gamma   90.00
#
_symmetry.space_group_name_H-M   'P 1'
#
loop_
_entity.id
_entity.type
_entity.pdbx_description
1 polymer ?
#
loop_
_entity_poly.entity_id
_entity_poly.type
_entity_poly.pdbx_seq_one_letter_code
_entity_poly.pdbx_strand_id
1 'polypeptide(L)'
;DRYREVETRKKELEAAYQDLHDELIKQRQRVVATTALLTAEKKELKTRLNVFATRMDKLGPQSIQYGRLLKESNAATKNYEEEQERYLESVRAENLAKKPVLLSVLDIPSRPNPHEWRRPIIWLNVLVACIAGIVLSLVYAFMSDHFDHTIKSVDDAERYLGTPVISSVPKLGRRIIQTR
;
A
#
# COMPACT_ATOMS: atom_id res chain seq x y z
N ASP A 1 -22.26 -77.27 -68.02
CA ASP A 1 -22.11 -75.86 -67.57
C ASP A 1 -21.84 -75.68 -66.08
N ARG A 2 -22.72 -76.11 -65.16
CA ARG A 2 -22.54 -75.88 -63.69
C ARG A 2 -21.20 -76.31 -63.08
N TYR A 3 -20.53 -77.33 -63.61
CA TYR A 3 -19.27 -77.83 -63.05
C TYR A 3 -18.08 -76.88 -63.29
N ARG A 4 -18.04 -76.20 -64.44
CA ARG A 4 -16.99 -75.20 -64.75
C ARG A 4 -17.13 -73.96 -63.87
N GLU A 5 -18.36 -73.59 -63.55
CA GLU A 5 -18.70 -72.44 -62.71
C GLU A 5 -18.23 -72.60 -61.25
N VAL A 6 -18.29 -73.82 -60.72
CA VAL A 6 -17.79 -74.12 -59.36
C VAL A 6 -16.27 -74.07 -59.31
N GLU A 7 -15.60 -74.53 -60.37
CA GLU A 7 -14.14 -74.54 -60.45
C GLU A 7 -13.57 -73.11 -60.61
N THR A 8 -14.24 -72.25 -61.38
CA THR A 8 -13.89 -70.82 -61.46
C THR A 8 -14.10 -70.11 -60.13
N ARG A 9 -15.24 -70.34 -59.46
CA ARG A 9 -15.52 -69.78 -58.12
C ARG A 9 -14.48 -70.19 -57.08
N LYS A 10 -13.97 -71.43 -57.12
CA LYS A 10 -12.89 -71.88 -56.24
C LYS A 10 -11.57 -71.15 -56.53
N LYS A 11 -11.20 -71.00 -57.81
CA LYS A 11 -10.00 -70.25 -58.20
C LYS A 11 -10.10 -68.77 -57.83
N GLU A 12 -11.27 -68.16 -58.01
CA GLU A 12 -11.55 -66.79 -57.59
C GLU A 12 -11.44 -66.63 -56.07
N LEU A 13 -11.95 -67.61 -55.31
CA LEU A 13 -11.84 -67.61 -53.85
C LEU A 13 -10.39 -67.76 -53.38
N GLU A 14 -9.62 -68.67 -53.99
CA GLU A 14 -8.18 -68.84 -53.69
C GLU A 14 -7.38 -67.58 -54.01
N ALA A 15 -7.65 -66.94 -55.16
CA ALA A 15 -7.05 -65.66 -55.52
C ALA A 15 -7.42 -64.56 -54.51
N ALA A 16 -8.69 -64.47 -54.11
CA ALA A 16 -9.13 -63.50 -53.11
C ALA A 16 -8.47 -63.73 -51.74
N TYR A 17 -8.22 -64.98 -51.34
CA TYR A 17 -7.48 -65.30 -50.13
C TYR A 17 -6.01 -64.87 -50.21
N GLN A 18 -5.36 -65.06 -51.35
CA GLN A 18 -3.97 -64.62 -51.55
C GLN A 18 -3.86 -63.10 -51.53
N ASP A 19 -4.76 -62.41 -52.25
CA ASP A 19 -4.82 -60.94 -52.26
C ASP A 19 -5.05 -60.36 -50.86
N LEU A 20 -5.96 -60.96 -50.08
CA LEU A 20 -6.21 -60.55 -48.70
C LEU A 20 -4.97 -60.77 -47.82
N HIS A 21 -4.26 -61.89 -47.99
CA HIS A 21 -3.04 -62.19 -47.24
C HIS A 21 -1.94 -61.17 -47.54
N ASP A 22 -1.75 -60.84 -48.82
CA ASP A 22 -0.77 -59.84 -49.25
C ASP A 22 -1.11 -58.44 -48.74
N GLU A 23 -2.39 -58.06 -48.73
CA GLU A 23 -2.82 -56.78 -48.18
C GLU A 23 -2.59 -56.71 -46.66
N LEU A 24 -2.83 -57.81 -45.92
CA LEU A 24 -2.52 -57.89 -44.49
C LEU A 24 -1.02 -57.78 -44.22
N ILE A 25 -0.17 -58.40 -45.05
CA ILE A 25 1.30 -58.26 -44.93
C ILE A 25 1.71 -56.80 -45.17
N LYS A 26 1.20 -56.17 -46.23
CA LYS A 26 1.48 -54.75 -46.53
C LYS A 26 1.03 -53.84 -45.40
N GLN A 27 -0.16 -54.06 -44.84
CA GLN A 27 -0.65 -53.30 -43.68
C GLN A 27 0.25 -53.48 -42.46
N ARG A 28 0.65 -54.72 -42.16
CA ARG A 28 1.58 -55.00 -41.05
C ARG A 28 2.91 -54.29 -41.25
N GLN A 29 3.47 -54.33 -42.46
CA GLN A 29 4.71 -53.63 -42.79
C GLN A 29 4.57 -52.10 -42.62
N ARG A 30 3.44 -51.51 -43.04
CA ARG A 30 3.15 -50.08 -42.80
C ARG A 30 3.09 -49.75 -41.31
N VAL A 31 2.45 -50.59 -40.50
CA VAL A 31 2.38 -50.39 -39.03
C VAL A 31 3.77 -50.51 -38.39
N VAL A 32 4.58 -51.48 -38.80
CA VAL A 32 5.96 -51.62 -38.30
C VAL A 32 6.82 -50.41 -38.70
N ALA A 33 6.71 -49.95 -39.95
CA ALA A 33 7.44 -48.78 -40.41
C ALA A 33 7.03 -47.49 -39.67
N THR A 34 5.73 -47.28 -39.45
CA THR A 34 5.21 -46.11 -38.73
C THR A 34 5.58 -46.13 -37.25
N THR A 35 5.51 -47.28 -36.59
CA THR A 35 5.96 -47.42 -35.20
C THR A 35 7.46 -47.17 -35.07
N ALA A 36 8.29 -47.71 -35.98
CA ALA A 36 9.72 -47.43 -36.00
C ALA A 36 10.01 -45.92 -36.16
N LEU A 37 9.32 -45.25 -37.09
CA LEU A 37 9.45 -43.81 -37.30
C LEU A 37 9.05 -43.00 -36.05
N LEU A 38 7.90 -43.29 -35.44
CA LEU A 38 7.43 -42.63 -34.22
C LEU A 38 8.39 -42.84 -33.04
N THR A 39 8.98 -44.04 -32.91
CA THR A 39 9.98 -44.28 -31.85
C THR A 39 11.27 -43.50 -32.07
N ALA A 40 11.71 -43.36 -33.33
CA ALA A 40 12.86 -42.53 -33.68
C ALA A 40 12.60 -41.05 -33.39
N GLU A 41 11.45 -40.53 -33.79
CA GLU A 41 11.02 -39.15 -33.52
C GLU A 41 10.94 -38.87 -32.02
N LYS A 42 10.33 -39.78 -31.24
CA LYS A 42 10.26 -39.66 -29.78
C LYS A 42 11.65 -39.62 -29.15
N LYS A 43 12.59 -40.46 -29.62
CA LYS A 43 13.97 -40.49 -29.13
C LYS A 43 14.70 -39.20 -29.46
N GLU A 44 14.52 -38.68 -30.67
CA GLU A 44 15.08 -37.40 -31.08
C GLU A 44 14.54 -36.26 -30.22
N LEU A 45 13.23 -36.19 -30.03
CA LEU A 45 12.58 -35.17 -29.22
C LEU A 45 13.06 -35.21 -27.77
N LYS A 46 13.21 -36.40 -27.19
CA LYS A 46 13.79 -36.59 -25.85
C LYS A 46 15.24 -36.09 -25.78
N THR A 47 16.03 -36.34 -26.83
CA THR A 47 17.42 -35.88 -26.90
C THR A 47 17.47 -34.35 -26.99
N ARG A 48 16.64 -33.74 -27.83
CA ARG A 48 16.49 -32.27 -27.92
C ARG A 48 16.09 -31.68 -26.56
N LEU A 49 15.11 -32.28 -25.88
CA LEU A 49 14.66 -31.85 -24.57
C LEU A 49 15.79 -31.88 -23.53
N ASN A 50 16.59 -32.94 -23.53
CA ASN A 50 17.77 -33.03 -22.64
C ASN A 50 18.81 -31.95 -22.96
N VAL A 51 19.08 -31.68 -24.23
CA VAL A 51 20.01 -30.59 -24.63
C VAL A 51 19.47 -29.23 -24.18
N PHE A 52 18.17 -28.99 -24.34
CA PHE A 52 17.53 -27.77 -23.85
C PHE A 52 17.60 -27.64 -22.33
N ALA A 53 17.33 -28.72 -21.58
CA ALA A 53 17.46 -28.76 -20.14
C ALA A 53 18.89 -28.40 -19.69
N THR A 54 19.91 -28.99 -20.31
CA THR A 54 21.31 -28.68 -20.02
C THR A 54 21.69 -27.24 -20.40
N ARG A 55 21.12 -26.67 -21.46
CA ARG A 55 21.34 -25.25 -21.81
C ARG A 55 20.69 -24.32 -20.79
N MET A 56 19.47 -24.61 -20.34
CA MET A 56 18.79 -23.84 -19.30
C MET A 56 19.56 -23.87 -17.99
N ASP A 57 20.08 -25.04 -17.62
CA ASP A 57 20.90 -25.21 -16.41
C ASP A 57 22.19 -24.38 -16.47
N LYS A 58 22.80 -24.22 -17.66
CA LYS A 58 23.96 -23.32 -17.85
C LYS A 58 23.60 -21.83 -17.85
N LEU A 59 22.43 -21.49 -18.37
CA LEU A 59 21.94 -20.10 -18.43
C LEU A 59 21.59 -19.55 -17.04
N GLY A 60 21.11 -20.39 -16.12
CA GLY A 60 20.79 -20.00 -14.75
C GLY A 60 21.97 -19.32 -14.04
N PRO A 61 23.13 -19.99 -13.87
CA PRO A 61 24.33 -19.41 -13.30
C PRO A 61 24.84 -18.17 -14.05
N GLN A 62 24.77 -18.16 -15.39
CA GLN A 62 25.18 -16.99 -16.18
C GLN A 62 24.32 -15.76 -15.90
N SER A 63 23.00 -15.94 -15.76
CA SER A 63 22.08 -14.85 -15.40
C SER A 63 22.37 -14.29 -14.00
N ILE A 64 22.71 -15.16 -13.05
CA ILE A 64 23.09 -14.77 -11.68
C ILE A 64 24.41 -14.01 -11.69
N GLN A 65 25.42 -14.50 -12.44
CA GLN A 65 26.71 -13.82 -12.57
C GLN A 65 26.55 -12.46 -13.23
N TYR A 66 25.77 -12.37 -14.31
CA TYR A 66 25.45 -11.12 -14.97
C TYR A 66 24.75 -10.13 -14.01
N GLY A 67 23.73 -10.60 -13.27
CA GLY A 67 23.04 -9.78 -12.28
C GLY A 67 23.96 -9.29 -11.15
N ARG A 68 24.94 -10.09 -10.74
CA ARG A 68 25.98 -9.68 -9.77
C ARG A 68 26.89 -8.60 -10.35
N LEU A 69 27.41 -8.82 -11.56
CA LEU A 69 28.31 -7.89 -12.23
C LEU A 69 27.63 -6.54 -12.50
N LEU A 70 26.36 -6.56 -12.90
CA LEU A 70 25.57 -5.35 -13.10
C LEU A 70 25.42 -4.56 -11.78
N LYS A 71 25.12 -5.24 -10.68
CA LYS A 71 25.04 -4.59 -9.35
C LYS A 71 26.39 -3.99 -8.93
N GLU A 72 27.48 -4.71 -9.15
CA GLU A 72 28.83 -4.23 -8.82
C GLU A 72 29.21 -3.01 -9.66
N SER A 73 28.95 -3.03 -10.97
CA SER A 73 29.14 -1.88 -11.85
C SER A 73 28.33 -0.67 -11.38
N ASN A 74 27.04 -0.86 -11.06
CA ASN A 74 26.18 0.22 -10.59
C ASN A 74 26.66 0.80 -9.26
N ALA A 75 27.13 -0.06 -8.34
CA ALA A 75 27.72 0.39 -7.08
C ALA A 75 29.00 1.20 -7.30
N ALA A 76 29.87 0.77 -8.20
CA ALA A 76 31.08 1.50 -8.56
C ALA A 76 30.76 2.88 -9.17
N THR A 77 29.79 2.95 -10.09
CA THR A 77 29.33 4.22 -10.66
C THR A 77 28.77 5.15 -9.59
N LYS A 78 27.91 4.64 -8.71
CA LYS A 78 27.32 5.45 -7.62
C LYS A 78 28.38 5.98 -6.67
N ASN A 79 29.34 5.16 -6.26
CA ASN A 79 30.44 5.58 -5.39
C ASN A 79 31.29 6.66 -6.05
N TYR A 80 31.54 6.57 -7.36
CA TYR A 80 32.25 7.59 -8.12
C TYR A 80 31.47 8.92 -8.16
N GLU A 81 30.16 8.87 -8.42
CA GLU A 81 29.29 10.05 -8.41
C GLU A 81 29.25 10.71 -7.02
N GLU A 82 29.08 9.93 -5.95
CA GLU A 82 29.09 10.43 -4.57
C GLU A 82 30.43 11.11 -4.22
N GLU A 83 31.56 10.53 -4.61
CA GLU A 83 32.88 11.14 -4.35
C GLU A 83 33.08 12.43 -5.15
N GLN A 84 32.57 12.48 -6.39
CA GLN A 84 32.58 13.69 -7.19
C GLN A 84 31.72 14.80 -6.56
N GLU A 85 30.54 14.48 -6.03
CA GLU A 85 29.69 15.43 -5.31
C GLU A 85 30.39 15.94 -4.05
N ARG A 86 30.95 15.05 -3.23
CA ARG A 86 31.71 15.42 -2.02
C ARG A 86 32.88 16.34 -2.35
N TYR A 87 33.60 16.10 -3.43
CA TYR A 87 34.68 16.97 -3.90
C TYR A 87 34.16 18.36 -4.32
N LEU A 88 33.04 18.42 -5.05
CA LEU A 88 32.43 19.70 -5.42
C LEU A 88 31.96 20.49 -4.19
N GLU A 89 31.38 19.82 -3.20
CA GLU A 89 31.00 20.41 -1.93
C GLU A 89 32.21 20.93 -1.15
N SER A 90 33.31 20.18 -1.08
CA SER A 90 34.54 20.63 -0.40
C SER A 90 35.13 21.87 -1.07
N VAL A 91 35.15 21.89 -2.41
CA VAL A 91 35.62 23.07 -3.17
C VAL A 91 34.69 24.27 -2.94
N ARG A 92 33.37 24.07 -2.88
CA ARG A 92 32.42 25.15 -2.54
C ARG A 92 32.65 25.67 -1.13
N ALA A 93 32.80 24.79 -0.14
CA ALA A 93 33.07 25.15 1.23
C ALA A 93 34.40 25.92 1.37
N GLU A 94 35.45 25.47 0.68
CA GLU A 94 36.74 26.16 0.63
C GLU A 94 36.60 27.56 0.00
N ASN A 95 35.87 27.70 -1.10
CA ASN A 95 35.62 28.99 -1.73
C ASN A 95 34.79 29.93 -0.85
N LEU A 96 33.84 29.41 -0.08
CA LEU A 96 33.08 30.19 0.91
C LEU A 96 33.97 30.62 2.09
N ALA A 97 34.84 29.74 2.58
CA ALA A 97 35.80 30.05 3.64
C ALA A 97 36.88 31.06 3.19
N LYS A 98 37.32 30.98 1.93
CA LYS A 98 38.29 31.90 1.32
C LYS A 98 37.70 33.25 0.97
N LYS A 99 36.37 33.37 0.85
CA LYS A 99 35.71 34.67 0.77
C LYS A 99 35.68 35.26 2.19
N PRO A 100 36.55 36.24 2.53
CA PRO A 100 36.28 37.02 3.73
C PRO A 100 34.87 37.56 3.56
N VAL A 101 33.98 37.27 4.51
CA VAL A 101 32.72 37.99 4.61
C VAL A 101 33.11 39.44 4.78
N LEU A 102 33.18 40.20 3.68
CA LEU A 102 33.14 41.63 3.74
C LEU A 102 31.76 41.94 4.29
N LEU A 103 31.69 42.01 5.61
CA LEU A 103 30.66 42.74 6.33
C LEU A 103 30.80 44.20 5.87
N SER A 104 30.34 44.50 4.65
CA SER A 104 30.00 45.85 4.29
C SER A 104 28.81 46.17 5.17
N VAL A 105 29.07 46.93 6.23
CA VAL A 105 28.05 47.50 7.10
C VAL A 105 27.17 48.34 6.18
N LEU A 106 26.09 47.74 5.66
CA LEU A 106 25.19 48.40 4.73
C LEU A 106 24.45 49.55 5.42
N ASP A 107 24.33 49.49 6.74
CA ASP A 107 23.80 50.57 7.56
C ASP A 107 24.43 50.62 8.95
N ILE A 108 24.74 51.83 9.39
CA ILE A 108 25.14 52.18 10.75
C ILE A 108 23.92 51.89 11.65
N PRO A 109 24.06 51.27 12.84
CA PRO A 109 22.91 51.02 13.71
C PRO A 109 22.18 52.33 14.01
N SER A 110 20.98 52.48 13.45
CA SER A 110 20.11 53.63 13.73
C SER A 110 19.54 53.50 15.13
N ARG A 111 19.59 54.57 15.92
CA ARG A 111 19.00 54.60 17.27
C ARG A 111 17.48 54.35 17.12
N PRO A 112 16.86 53.53 17.98
CA PRO A 112 15.42 53.31 17.93
C PRO A 112 14.71 54.65 17.92
N ASN A 113 13.89 54.90 16.90
CA ASN A 113 13.19 56.15 16.74
C ASN A 113 12.30 56.36 17.99
N PRO A 114 12.48 57.44 18.79
CA PRO A 114 11.72 57.65 20.03
C PRO A 114 10.20 57.70 19.81
N HIS A 115 9.77 57.93 18.57
CA HIS A 115 8.37 58.01 18.17
C HIS A 115 7.73 56.65 17.83
N GLU A 116 8.51 55.56 17.67
CA GLU A 116 8.00 54.23 17.29
C GLU A 116 7.93 53.25 18.47
N TRP A 117 7.61 53.76 19.67
CA TRP A 117 7.35 52.87 20.80
C TRP A 117 6.09 52.02 20.55
N ARG A 118 6.29 50.77 20.14
CA ARG A 118 5.25 49.72 20.14
C ARG A 118 4.86 49.39 21.58
N ARG A 119 4.00 50.22 22.18
CA ARG A 119 3.37 49.92 23.46
C ARG A 119 2.24 48.90 23.23
N PRO A 120 2.05 47.91 24.13
CA PRO A 120 0.90 47.03 24.04
C PRO A 120 -0.38 47.86 24.10
N ILE A 121 -1.36 47.53 23.26
CA ILE A 121 -2.65 48.24 23.20
C ILE A 121 -3.47 47.79 24.40
N ILE A 122 -3.31 48.47 25.54
CA ILE A 122 -3.89 48.09 26.83
C ILE A 122 -5.41 47.92 26.74
N TRP A 123 -6.10 48.82 26.02
CA TRP A 123 -7.54 48.75 25.80
C TRP A 123 -7.99 47.49 25.06
N LEU A 124 -7.21 47.01 24.10
CA LEU A 124 -7.52 45.76 23.38
C LEU A 124 -7.43 44.56 24.32
N ASN A 125 -6.39 44.51 25.16
CA ASN A 125 -6.22 43.44 26.13
C ASN A 125 -7.34 43.42 27.18
N VAL A 126 -7.77 44.60 27.66
CA VAL A 126 -8.89 44.73 28.60
C VAL A 126 -10.20 44.28 27.96
N LEU A 127 -10.46 44.67 26.71
CA LEU A 127 -11.65 44.25 25.98
C LEU A 127 -11.71 42.72 25.83
N VAL A 128 -10.59 42.10 25.42
CA VAL A 128 -10.49 40.64 25.29
C VAL A 128 -10.68 39.96 26.65
N ALA A 129 -10.10 40.48 27.73
CA ALA A 129 -10.27 39.94 29.06
C ALA A 129 -11.72 40.01 29.56
N CYS A 130 -12.43 41.11 29.31
CA CYS A 130 -13.86 41.24 29.64
C CYS A 130 -14.70 40.19 28.90
N ILE A 131 -14.50 40.04 27.59
CA ILE A 131 -15.24 39.07 26.77
C ILE A 131 -14.95 37.65 27.26
N ALA A 132 -13.69 37.30 27.45
CA ALA A 132 -13.28 36.00 27.96
C ALA A 132 -13.88 35.71 29.33
N GLY A 133 -13.89 36.68 30.25
CA GLY A 133 -14.48 36.56 31.58
C GLY A 133 -15.99 36.27 31.56
N ILE A 134 -16.74 36.95 30.68
CA ILE A 134 -18.19 36.71 30.52
C ILE A 134 -18.45 35.28 30.03
N VAL A 135 -17.71 34.84 29.01
CA VAL A 135 -17.84 33.49 28.46
C VAL A 135 -17.51 32.44 29.53
N LEU A 136 -16.39 32.63 30.25
CA LEU A 136 -15.98 31.70 31.31
C LEU A 136 -17.01 31.63 32.44
N SER A 137 -17.61 32.78 32.82
CA SER A 137 -18.64 32.83 33.85
C SER A 137 -19.91 32.11 33.42
N LEU A 138 -20.32 32.22 32.15
CA LEU A 138 -21.48 31.49 31.64
C LEU A 138 -21.23 29.98 31.70
N VAL A 139 -20.08 29.53 31.19
CA VAL A 139 -19.68 28.12 31.20
C VAL A 139 -19.65 27.58 32.63
N TYR A 140 -19.07 28.34 33.57
CA TYR A 140 -19.02 27.95 34.97
C TYR A 140 -20.42 27.87 35.61
N ALA A 141 -21.32 28.81 35.31
CA ALA A 141 -22.69 28.78 35.83
C ALA A 141 -23.47 27.55 35.33
N PHE A 142 -23.40 27.25 34.04
CA PHE A 142 -24.01 26.05 33.48
C PHE A 142 -23.42 24.77 34.05
N MET A 143 -22.10 24.72 34.24
CA MET A 143 -21.44 23.55 34.82
C MET A 143 -21.85 23.38 36.29
N SER A 144 -21.89 24.47 37.06
CA SER A 144 -22.34 24.44 38.47
C SER A 144 -23.80 24.00 38.60
N ASP A 145 -24.69 24.45 37.71
CA ASP A 145 -26.10 24.05 37.75
C ASP A 145 -26.28 22.59 37.31
N HIS A 146 -25.52 22.12 36.32
CA HIS A 146 -25.55 20.71 35.91
C HIS A 146 -25.07 19.75 37.01
N PHE A 147 -24.08 20.16 37.81
CA PHE A 147 -23.63 19.35 38.95
C PHE A 147 -24.55 19.48 40.18
N ASP A 148 -25.42 20.50 40.24
CA ASP A 148 -26.39 20.68 41.31
C ASP A 148 -27.63 19.79 41.09
N HIS A 149 -27.55 18.55 41.60
CA HIS A 149 -28.68 17.59 41.62
C HIS A 149 -29.75 17.96 42.66
N THR A 150 -30.08 19.24 42.80
CA THR A 150 -31.15 19.69 43.67
C THR A 150 -32.46 19.68 42.89
N ILE A 151 -33.39 18.81 43.29
CA ILE A 151 -34.77 18.77 42.78
C ILE A 151 -35.48 20.06 43.21
N LYS A 152 -35.60 21.03 42.30
CA LYS A 152 -36.19 22.35 42.58
C LYS A 152 -37.64 22.47 42.14
N SER A 153 -38.12 21.57 41.27
CA SER A 153 -39.49 21.60 40.73
C SER A 153 -40.32 20.41 41.22
N VAL A 154 -41.62 20.61 41.38
CA VAL A 154 -42.58 19.55 41.78
C VAL A 154 -42.62 18.44 40.72
N ASP A 155 -42.47 18.82 39.44
CA ASP A 155 -42.48 17.91 38.29
C ASP A 155 -41.24 16.97 38.28
N ASP A 156 -40.07 17.50 38.68
CA ASP A 156 -38.84 16.69 38.82
C ASP A 156 -38.94 15.72 40.01
N ALA A 157 -39.66 16.09 41.08
CA ALA A 157 -39.89 15.22 42.23
C ALA A 157 -40.84 14.05 41.89
N GLU A 158 -41.93 14.31 41.17
CA GLU A 158 -42.86 13.27 40.70
C GLU A 158 -42.15 12.25 39.80
N ARG A 159 -41.28 12.73 38.91
CA ARG A 159 -40.56 11.88 37.96
C ARG A 159 -39.48 11.02 38.61
N TYR A 160 -38.78 11.53 39.63
CA TYR A 160 -37.77 10.76 40.36
C TYR A 160 -38.36 9.80 41.40
N LEU A 161 -39.39 10.23 42.14
CA LEU A 161 -40.00 9.41 43.19
C LEU A 161 -41.12 8.48 42.68
N GLY A 162 -41.54 8.62 41.42
CA GLY A 162 -42.51 7.73 40.77
C GLY A 162 -43.90 7.72 41.41
N THR A 163 -44.21 8.73 42.23
CA THR A 163 -45.48 8.87 42.95
C THR A 163 -46.06 10.25 42.73
N PRO A 164 -47.38 10.38 42.52
CA PRO A 164 -48.01 11.69 42.34
C PRO A 164 -47.88 12.51 43.63
N VAL A 165 -47.43 13.75 43.52
CA VAL A 165 -47.24 14.65 44.66
C VAL A 165 -48.61 15.20 45.06
N ILE A 166 -49.09 14.76 46.22
CA ILE A 166 -50.46 15.05 46.68
C ILE A 166 -50.59 16.48 47.22
N SER A 167 -49.48 17.09 47.69
CA SER A 167 -49.45 18.49 48.16
C SER A 167 -48.02 19.02 48.26
N SER A 168 -47.80 20.30 47.95
CA SER A 168 -46.53 21.00 48.19
C SER A 168 -46.67 21.94 49.40
N VAL A 169 -45.75 21.85 50.36
CA VAL A 169 -45.72 22.75 51.53
C VAL A 169 -44.77 23.91 51.21
N PRO A 170 -45.28 25.13 50.97
CA PRO A 170 -44.40 26.28 50.76
C PRO A 170 -43.68 26.61 52.07
N LYS A 171 -42.34 26.73 52.01
CA LYS A 171 -41.55 27.29 53.10
C LYS A 171 -41.91 28.78 53.23
N LEU A 172 -42.84 29.11 54.13
CA LEU A 172 -43.13 30.50 54.50
C LEU A 172 -42.01 31.02 55.41
N GLY A 173 -40.94 31.50 54.78
CA GLY A 173 -39.81 32.11 55.47
C GLY A 173 -40.17 33.48 56.02
N ARG A 174 -40.72 33.55 57.24
CA ARG A 174 -40.70 34.77 58.03
C ARG A 174 -40.24 34.48 59.46
N ARG A 175 -38.92 34.54 59.67
CA ARG A 175 -38.35 34.66 61.01
C ARG A 175 -38.39 36.15 61.39
N ILE A 176 -39.47 36.55 62.05
CA ILE A 176 -39.63 37.85 62.69
C ILE A 176 -38.86 37.80 64.01
N ILE A 177 -37.55 38.03 63.97
CA ILE A 177 -36.79 38.39 65.18
C ILE A 177 -35.82 39.50 64.75
N GLN A 178 -36.26 40.75 64.90
CA GLN A 178 -35.33 41.84 65.12
C GLN A 178 -34.92 41.76 66.59
N THR A 179 -33.65 41.48 66.84
CA THR A 179 -33.04 41.83 68.12
C THR A 179 -32.00 42.89 67.83
N ARG A 180 -32.11 43.97 68.60
CA ARG A 180 -31.33 45.20 68.65
C ARG A 180 -29.83 45.05 68.41
#